data_AF-A0A6J5X3K6-F1
#
_entry.id   AF-A0A6J5X3K6-F1
#
_cell.length_a   1.000
_cell.length_b   1.000
_cell.length_c   1.000
_cell.angle_alpha   90.00
_cell.angle_beta   90.00
_cell.angle_gamma   90.00
#
_symmetry.space_group_name_H-M   'P 1'
#
loop_
_entity.id
_entity.type
_entity.pdbx_description
1 polymer ?
#
loop_
_entity_poly.entity_id
_entity_poly.type
_entity_poly.pdbx_seq_one_letter_code
_entity_poly.pdbx_strand_id
1 'polypeptide(L)'
;MDRNGDSRVSKSEFITFLRQNGYGWINPSFFNNLDRNRDGCLDFEEVLTFYYIIKTRNLWCDGCGVCLKGLYFTCVECFDRAANTYDLCSRCYSSRRFRHNHTCFLDNHMLLRSKRTQLRQAGLPNLNLVITPARQIFYPPATPARNRLRQTFQALEAAITVANLITLCTIM
;
A
#
# COMPACT_ATOMS: atom_id res chain seq x y z
N MET A 1 -5.10 2.65 17.75
CA MET A 1 -5.13 3.90 16.96
C MET A 1 -6.23 4.78 17.51
N ASP A 2 -7.47 4.30 17.53
CA ASP A 2 -8.56 4.78 18.40
C ASP A 2 -8.21 4.55 19.88
N ARG A 3 -8.01 5.62 20.65
CA ARG A 3 -7.62 5.58 22.07
C ARG A 3 -8.79 5.87 23.00
N ASN A 4 -9.69 6.76 22.58
CA ASN A 4 -10.84 7.14 23.38
C ASN A 4 -12.00 6.14 23.25
N GLY A 5 -11.94 5.22 22.29
CA GLY A 5 -12.94 4.18 22.08
C GLY A 5 -14.21 4.65 21.37
N ASP A 6 -14.16 5.79 20.68
CA ASP A 6 -15.33 6.38 19.99
C ASP A 6 -15.63 5.72 18.63
N SER A 7 -14.90 4.64 18.30
CA SER A 7 -15.00 3.87 17.05
C SER A 7 -14.61 4.65 15.80
N ARG A 8 -13.99 5.83 15.96
CA ARG A 8 -13.44 6.64 14.89
C ARG A 8 -12.00 6.99 15.26
N VAL A 9 -11.25 7.53 14.31
CA VAL A 9 -9.88 7.98 14.57
C VAL A 9 -9.80 9.46 14.25
N SER A 10 -9.63 10.27 15.29
CA SER A 10 -9.36 11.70 15.12
C SER A 10 -7.96 11.94 14.55
N LYS A 11 -7.73 13.13 13.98
CA LYS A 11 -6.41 13.52 13.45
C LYS A 11 -5.30 13.48 14.51
N SER A 12 -5.60 13.82 15.76
CA SER A 12 -4.64 13.77 16.87
C SER A 12 -4.26 12.33 17.23
N GLU A 13 -5.23 11.42 17.26
CA GLU A 13 -4.99 9.98 17.45
C GLU A 13 -4.18 9.37 16.31
N PHE A 14 -4.49 9.76 15.07
CA PHE A 14 -3.72 9.38 13.89
C PHE A 14 -2.25 9.81 14.00
N ILE A 15 -1.98 11.09 14.28
CA ILE A 15 -0.62 11.61 14.43
C ILE A 15 0.12 10.93 15.59
N THR A 16 -0.57 10.71 16.70
CA THR A 16 0.01 10.03 17.87
C THR A 16 0.40 8.60 17.51
N PHE A 17 -0.47 7.88 16.80
CA PHE A 17 -0.20 6.54 16.30
C PHE A 17 1.04 6.52 15.38
N LEU A 18 1.14 7.45 14.42
CA LEU A 18 2.30 7.52 13.51
C LEU A 18 3.62 7.66 14.27
N ARG A 19 3.67 8.57 15.25
CA ARG A 19 4.87 8.83 16.07
C ARG A 19 5.28 7.62 16.89
N GLN A 20 4.31 6.93 17.49
CA GLN A 20 4.59 5.81 18.40
C GLN A 20 4.96 4.51 17.70
N ASN A 21 4.59 4.33 16.43
CA ASN A 21 4.76 3.07 15.71
C ASN A 21 5.82 3.15 14.61
N GLY A 22 6.71 4.15 14.64
CA GLY A 22 7.81 4.28 13.68
C GLY A 22 7.40 4.82 12.30
N TYR A 23 6.16 5.32 12.14
CA TYR A 23 5.67 5.92 10.91
C TYR A 23 5.84 7.45 10.87
N GLY A 24 6.84 7.98 11.58
CA GLY A 24 7.11 9.43 11.64
C GLY A 24 7.46 10.06 10.28
N TRP A 25 7.84 9.24 9.31
CA TRP A 25 8.10 9.63 7.92
C TRP A 25 6.81 9.93 7.12
N ILE A 26 5.63 9.57 7.64
CA ILE A 26 4.35 9.87 7.00
C ILE A 26 3.93 11.30 7.37
N ASN A 27 3.69 12.14 6.37
CA ASN A 27 3.21 13.50 6.59
C ASN A 27 1.82 13.48 7.24
N PRO A 28 1.57 14.21 8.36
CA PRO A 28 0.25 14.34 8.97
C PRO A 28 -0.88 14.81 8.04
N SER A 29 -0.55 15.54 6.97
CA SER A 29 -1.52 15.93 5.94
C SER A 29 -2.08 14.72 5.17
N PHE A 30 -1.46 13.55 5.30
CA PHE A 30 -1.96 12.30 4.73
C PHE A 30 -3.34 11.92 5.27
N PHE A 31 -3.66 12.31 6.51
CA PHE A 31 -4.99 12.17 7.11
C PHE A 31 -6.09 12.65 6.17
N ASN A 32 -5.94 13.86 5.61
CA ASN A 32 -6.95 14.46 4.73
C ASN A 32 -7.13 13.71 3.40
N ASN A 33 -6.20 12.82 3.05
CA ASN A 33 -6.31 11.98 1.86
C ASN A 33 -6.99 10.64 2.16
N LEU A 34 -7.00 10.24 3.44
CA LEU A 34 -7.70 9.07 3.93
C LEU A 34 -9.15 9.40 4.25
N ASP A 35 -9.40 10.57 4.86
CA ASP A 35 -10.72 11.15 5.15
C ASP A 35 -11.44 11.51 3.83
N ARG A 36 -12.06 10.50 3.23
CA ARG A 36 -12.67 10.55 1.90
C ARG A 36 -14.07 11.14 1.98
N ASN A 37 -14.78 10.85 3.07
CA ASN A 37 -16.11 11.40 3.32
C ASN A 37 -16.07 12.83 3.92
N ARG A 38 -14.87 13.31 4.33
CA ARG A 38 -14.60 14.65 4.87
C ARG A 38 -15.34 14.94 6.17
N ASP A 39 -15.51 13.92 6.99
CA ASP A 39 -16.24 14.00 8.25
C ASP A 39 -15.33 14.36 9.44
N GLY A 40 -14.03 14.55 9.18
CA GLY A 40 -13.03 14.98 10.17
C GLY A 40 -12.45 13.85 11.01
N CYS A 41 -12.87 12.61 10.81
CA CYS A 41 -12.31 11.41 11.44
C CYS A 41 -12.00 10.34 10.38
N LEU A 42 -11.29 9.29 10.76
CA LEU A 42 -11.18 8.08 9.93
C LEU A 42 -12.12 7.01 10.43
N ASP A 43 -12.98 6.51 9.56
CA ASP A 43 -13.78 5.32 9.80
C ASP A 43 -12.98 4.02 9.53
N PHE A 44 -13.65 2.88 9.69
CA PHE A 44 -13.04 1.56 9.48
C PHE A 44 -12.40 1.40 8.09
N GLU A 45 -13.09 1.81 7.02
CA GLU A 45 -12.63 1.61 5.65
C GLU A 45 -11.45 2.53 5.33
N GLU A 46 -11.45 3.74 5.88
CA GLU A 46 -10.38 4.71 5.73
C GLU A 46 -9.12 4.28 6.50
N VAL A 47 -9.28 3.70 7.69
CA VAL A 47 -8.17 3.09 8.44
C VAL A 47 -7.64 1.83 7.73
N LEU A 48 -8.51 0.96 7.20
CA LEU A 48 -8.08 -0.20 6.42
C LEU A 48 -7.27 0.22 5.19
N THR A 49 -7.71 1.27 4.50
CA THR A 49 -7.00 1.87 3.37
C THR A 49 -5.61 2.36 3.79
N PHE A 50 -5.50 3.03 4.94
CA PHE A 50 -4.21 3.46 5.48
C PHE A 50 -3.25 2.28 5.68
N TYR A 51 -3.69 1.21 6.33
CA TYR A 51 -2.85 0.03 6.57
C TYR A 51 -2.44 -0.68 5.29
N TYR A 52 -3.37 -0.85 4.33
CA TYR A 52 -3.02 -1.40 3.02
C TYR A 52 -1.89 -0.58 2.39
N ILE A 53 -2.00 0.74 2.40
CA ILE A 53 -1.02 1.64 1.79
C ILE A 53 0.35 1.52 2.47
N ILE A 54 0.45 1.65 3.80
CA ILE A 54 1.74 1.64 4.50
C ILE A 54 2.43 0.27 4.48
N LYS A 55 1.67 -0.81 4.28
CA LYS A 55 2.20 -2.17 4.26
C LYS A 55 2.56 -2.68 2.87
N THR A 56 1.98 -2.12 1.81
CA THR A 56 2.15 -2.66 0.44
C THR A 56 2.81 -1.71 -0.53
N ARG A 57 2.94 -0.41 -0.21
CA ARG A 57 3.37 0.61 -1.18
C ARG A 57 4.48 1.48 -0.66
N ASN A 58 5.41 1.82 -1.55
CA ASN A 58 6.20 3.03 -1.38
C ASN A 58 5.29 4.24 -1.62
N LEU A 59 5.21 5.10 -0.63
CA LEU A 59 4.16 6.11 -0.51
C LEU A 59 4.49 7.42 -1.22
N TRP A 60 5.77 7.68 -1.44
CA TRP A 60 6.29 9.01 -1.74
C TRP A 60 7.06 9.02 -3.05
N CYS A 61 6.90 10.09 -3.81
CA CYS A 61 7.74 10.39 -4.95
C CYS A 61 9.19 10.62 -4.50
N ASP A 62 10.14 9.85 -5.01
CA ASP A 62 11.57 10.02 -4.70
C ASP A 62 12.15 11.36 -5.19
N GLY A 63 11.47 12.03 -6.13
CA GLY A 63 11.89 13.33 -6.65
C GLY A 63 11.40 14.54 -5.83
N CYS A 64 10.19 14.49 -5.25
CA CYS A 64 9.58 15.65 -4.59
C CYS A 64 8.83 15.35 -3.29
N GLY A 65 8.79 14.10 -2.84
CA GLY A 65 8.14 13.70 -1.59
C GLY A 65 6.62 13.79 -1.59
N VAL A 66 5.96 14.01 -2.73
CA VAL A 66 4.49 14.00 -2.80
C VAL A 66 3.95 12.58 -2.71
N CYS A 67 2.79 12.43 -2.08
CA CYS A 67 2.11 11.13 -1.98
C CYS A 67 1.66 10.62 -3.36
N LEU A 68 2.01 9.38 -3.68
CA LEU A 68 1.64 8.70 -4.92
C LEU A 68 0.26 8.04 -4.78
N LYS A 69 -0.81 8.71 -5.25
CA LYS A 69 -2.20 8.24 -5.04
C LYS A 69 -2.84 7.54 -6.24
N GLY A 70 -2.19 7.56 -7.40
CA GLY A 70 -2.78 7.07 -8.64
C GLY A 70 -1.72 6.56 -9.59
N LEU A 71 -1.65 7.13 -10.80
CA LEU A 71 -0.59 6.83 -11.75
C LEU A 71 0.75 7.35 -11.22
N TYR A 72 1.75 6.48 -11.21
CA TYR A 72 3.14 6.80 -10.89
C TYR A 72 4.06 5.97 -11.76
N PHE A 73 5.31 6.40 -11.88
CA PHE A 73 6.34 5.76 -12.70
C PHE A 73 7.38 5.11 -11.81
N THR A 74 7.70 3.86 -12.07
CA THR A 74 8.67 3.08 -11.29
C THR A 74 9.85 2.72 -12.18
N CYS A 75 11.06 2.89 -11.66
CA CYS A 75 12.25 2.36 -12.31
C CYS A 75 12.20 0.83 -12.35
N VAL A 76 12.25 0.24 -13.54
CA VAL A 76 12.15 -1.21 -13.73
C VAL A 76 13.33 -1.93 -13.06
N GLU A 77 14.54 -1.39 -13.20
CA GLU A 77 15.76 -1.98 -12.65
C GLU A 77 15.77 -1.97 -11.12
N CYS A 78 15.29 -0.90 -10.48
CA CYS A 78 15.13 -0.86 -9.03
C CYS A 78 14.04 -1.81 -8.55
N PHE A 79 12.91 -1.88 -9.28
CA PHE A 79 11.82 -2.80 -8.96
C PHE A 79 12.28 -4.26 -8.93
N ASP A 80 13.08 -4.69 -9.89
CA ASP A 80 13.53 -6.08 -10.01
C ASP A 80 14.54 -6.49 -8.93
N ARG A 81 15.24 -5.54 -8.31
CA ARG A 81 16.28 -5.82 -7.31
C ARG A 81 15.76 -6.02 -5.87
N ALA A 82 14.44 -6.02 -5.65
CA ALA A 82 13.70 -6.32 -4.42
C ALA A 82 14.04 -5.49 -3.14
N ALA A 83 15.17 -4.79 -3.08
CA ALA A 83 15.61 -4.06 -1.90
C ALA A 83 14.88 -2.71 -1.72
N ASN A 84 14.63 -1.98 -2.81
CA ASN A 84 13.91 -0.70 -2.83
C ASN A 84 13.44 -0.36 -4.24
N THR A 85 12.25 0.23 -4.37
CA THR A 85 11.78 0.83 -5.63
C THR A 85 12.29 2.26 -5.78
N TYR A 86 12.20 2.81 -7.00
CA TYR A 86 12.39 4.24 -7.24
C TYR A 86 11.17 4.74 -8.01
N ASP A 87 10.29 5.46 -7.32
CA ASP A 87 8.96 5.82 -7.75
C ASP A 87 8.80 7.33 -7.90
N LEU A 88 8.23 7.75 -9.02
CA LEU A 88 8.07 9.15 -9.37
C LEU A 88 6.60 9.47 -9.65
N CYS A 89 6.16 10.63 -9.16
CA CYS A 89 4.89 11.19 -9.59
C CYS A 89 4.99 11.64 -11.06
N SER A 90 3.86 11.73 -11.75
CA SER A 90 3.82 12.12 -13.16
C SER A 90 4.53 13.44 -13.45
N ARG A 91 4.50 14.39 -12.51
CA ARG A 91 5.19 15.68 -12.62
C ARG A 91 6.72 15.53 -12.59
N CYS A 92 7.26 14.77 -11.64
CA CYS A 92 8.71 14.57 -11.55
C CYS A 92 9.23 13.77 -12.75
N TYR A 93 8.48 12.76 -13.18
CA TYR A 93 8.81 12.00 -14.38
C TYR A 93 8.83 12.87 -15.64
N SER A 94 7.73 13.58 -15.93
CA SER A 94 7.61 14.38 -17.16
C SER A 94 8.60 15.54 -17.24
N SER A 95 8.89 16.19 -16.10
CA SER A 95 9.83 17.31 -16.03
C SER A 95 11.29 16.90 -15.80
N ARG A 96 11.57 15.58 -15.70
CA ARG A 96 12.90 15.03 -15.37
C ARG A 96 13.51 15.64 -14.10
N ARG A 97 12.66 15.98 -13.12
CA ARG A 97 13.06 16.58 -11.84
C ARG A 97 13.40 15.51 -10.80
N PHE A 98 14.42 14.72 -11.09
CA PHE A 98 14.95 13.69 -10.21
C PHE A 98 16.40 13.36 -10.58
N ARG A 99 17.16 12.77 -9.65
CA ARG A 99 18.54 12.31 -9.88
C ARG A 99 18.57 10.81 -9.73
N HIS A 100 18.62 10.11 -10.86
CA HIS A 100 18.62 8.65 -10.90
C HIS A 100 19.35 8.17 -12.16
N ASN A 101 20.12 7.08 -12.03
CA ASN A 101 21.04 6.64 -13.10
C ASN A 101 20.37 5.72 -14.13
N HIS A 102 19.26 5.07 -13.77
CA HIS A 102 18.50 4.23 -14.70
C HIS A 102 17.54 5.09 -15.53
N THR A 103 17.31 4.68 -16.77
CA THR A 103 16.44 5.40 -17.72
C THR A 103 15.13 4.66 -18.00
N CYS A 104 15.05 3.38 -17.66
CA CYS A 104 13.87 2.56 -17.91
C CYS A 104 12.85 2.72 -16.79
N PHE A 105 11.75 3.41 -17.12
CA PHE A 105 10.62 3.60 -16.23
C PHE A 105 9.35 3.10 -16.90
N LEU A 106 8.49 2.44 -16.12
CA LEU A 106 7.13 2.09 -16.52
C LEU A 106 6.14 2.68 -15.54
N ASP A 107 4.97 3.07 -16.01
CA ASP A 107 3.88 3.35 -15.08
C ASP A 107 3.47 2.07 -14.34
N ASN A 108 2.88 2.24 -13.16
CA ASN A 108 2.49 1.14 -12.29
C ASN A 108 1.52 0.14 -12.97
N HIS A 109 0.70 0.55 -13.92
CA HIS A 109 -0.19 -0.36 -14.64
C HIS A 109 0.56 -1.16 -15.72
N MET A 110 1.44 -0.52 -16.48
CA MET A 110 2.30 -1.20 -17.46
C MET A 110 3.30 -2.16 -16.81
N LEU A 111 3.85 -1.78 -15.65
CA LEU A 111 4.75 -2.65 -14.88
C LEU A 111 4.03 -3.94 -14.43
N LEU A 112 2.83 -3.82 -13.85
CA LEU A 112 2.02 -4.99 -13.45
C LEU A 112 1.63 -5.86 -14.65
N ARG A 113 1.31 -5.24 -15.80
CA ARG A 113 1.01 -5.98 -17.04
C ARG A 113 2.23 -6.73 -17.56
N SER A 114 3.41 -6.11 -17.51
CA SER A 114 4.67 -6.74 -17.88
C SER A 114 4.96 -7.98 -17.02
N LYS A 115 4.83 -7.85 -15.70
CA LYS A 115 5.00 -8.99 -14.77
C LYS A 115 4.00 -10.11 -15.01
N ARG A 116 2.73 -9.79 -15.28
CA ARG A 116 1.72 -10.79 -15.66
C ARG A 116 2.13 -11.57 -16.92
N THR A 117 2.67 -10.89 -17.93
CA THR A 117 3.14 -11.55 -19.15
C THR A 117 4.37 -12.42 -18.89
N GLN A 118 5.34 -11.92 -18.13
CA GLN A 118 6.54 -12.68 -17.75
C GLN A 118 6.18 -13.97 -17.00
N LEU A 119 5.29 -13.89 -16.00
CA LEU A 119 4.83 -15.06 -15.23
C LEU A 119 4.13 -16.11 -16.11
N ARG A 120 3.31 -15.65 -17.08
CA ARG A 120 2.65 -16.55 -18.05
C ARG A 120 3.66 -17.26 -18.96
N GLN A 121 4.68 -16.53 -19.43
CA GLN A 121 5.74 -17.11 -20.25
C GLN A 121 6.60 -18.10 -19.47
N ALA A 122 6.81 -17.86 -18.18
CA ALA A 122 7.52 -18.74 -17.27
C ALA A 122 6.69 -19.95 -16.77
N GLY A 123 5.42 -20.10 -17.19
CA GLY A 123 4.53 -21.18 -16.74
C GLY A 123 4.14 -21.09 -15.25
N LEU A 124 4.34 -19.95 -14.60
CA LEU A 124 4.07 -19.76 -13.18
C LEU A 124 2.58 -19.48 -12.90
N PRO A 125 2.04 -19.94 -11.76
CA PRO A 125 0.64 -19.75 -11.42
C PRO A 125 0.27 -18.27 -11.26
N ASN A 126 -0.98 -17.95 -11.58
CA ASN A 126 -1.48 -16.58 -11.58
C ASN A 126 -1.60 -16.03 -10.13
N LEU A 127 -0.69 -15.14 -9.73
CA LEU A 127 -0.67 -14.49 -8.41
C LEU A 127 -1.94 -13.69 -8.06
N ASN A 128 -2.85 -13.41 -9.01
CA ASN A 128 -4.12 -12.76 -8.70
C ASN A 128 -5.02 -13.61 -7.76
N LEU A 129 -4.75 -14.91 -7.59
CA LEU A 129 -5.48 -15.72 -6.59
C LEU A 129 -5.07 -15.40 -5.14
N VAL A 130 -3.90 -14.78 -4.91
CA VAL A 130 -3.34 -14.56 -3.56
C VAL A 130 -3.83 -13.26 -2.93
N ILE A 131 -4.20 -12.25 -3.73
CA ILE A 131 -4.55 -10.90 -3.25
C ILE A 131 -6.06 -10.66 -3.22
N THR A 132 -6.89 -11.50 -3.84
CA THR A 132 -8.32 -11.47 -3.53
C THR A 132 -8.50 -11.98 -2.11
N PRO A 133 -8.91 -11.15 -1.11
CA PRO A 133 -9.71 -11.75 -0.06
C PRO A 133 -10.86 -12.40 -0.82
N ALA A 134 -11.02 -13.71 -0.67
CA ALA A 134 -12.20 -14.37 -1.19
C ALA A 134 -13.37 -13.49 -0.77
N ARG A 135 -14.08 -12.92 -1.74
CA ARG A 135 -15.30 -12.16 -1.50
C ARG A 135 -16.36 -13.20 -1.14
N GLN A 136 -16.10 -13.96 -0.07
CA GLN A 136 -17.12 -14.69 0.63
C GLN A 136 -18.01 -13.60 1.17
N ILE A 137 -19.22 -13.55 0.63
CA ILE A 137 -20.36 -12.87 1.23
C ILE A 137 -20.59 -13.58 2.56
N PHE A 138 -19.74 -13.29 3.54
CA PHE A 138 -19.90 -13.70 4.91
C PHE A 138 -20.84 -12.64 5.47
N TYR A 139 -22.10 -12.98 5.68
CA TYR A 139 -22.95 -12.27 6.63
C TYR A 139 -22.55 -12.81 8.01
N PRO A 140 -21.63 -12.17 8.76
CA PRO A 140 -21.24 -12.70 10.05
C PRO A 140 -22.30 -12.23 11.06
N PRO A 141 -22.58 -13.02 12.10
CA PRO A 141 -23.39 -12.56 13.21
C PRO A 141 -22.80 -11.28 13.81
N ALA A 142 -23.67 -10.40 14.33
CA ALA A 142 -23.32 -9.10 14.89
C ALA A 142 -22.21 -9.25 15.93
N THR A 143 -20.97 -9.01 15.49
CA THR A 143 -19.77 -9.08 16.30
C THR A 143 -19.27 -7.65 16.51
N PRO A 144 -18.77 -7.31 17.71
CA PRO A 144 -18.28 -5.96 17.99
C PRO A 144 -17.23 -5.55 16.96
N ALA A 145 -17.33 -4.32 16.44
CA ALA A 145 -16.48 -3.80 15.36
C ALA A 145 -14.97 -4.01 15.62
N ARG A 146 -14.54 -3.96 16.88
CA ARG A 146 -13.15 -4.24 17.32
C ARG A 146 -12.65 -5.64 16.94
N ASN A 147 -13.50 -6.67 16.99
CA ASN A 147 -13.11 -8.04 16.66
C ASN A 147 -12.96 -8.22 15.14
N ARG A 148 -13.83 -7.58 14.36
CA ARG A 148 -13.74 -7.58 12.89
C ARG A 148 -12.47 -6.84 12.41
N LEU A 149 -12.10 -5.74 13.07
CA LEU A 149 -10.87 -5.00 12.79
C LEU A 149 -9.61 -5.86 13.01
N ARG A 150 -9.53 -6.57 14.12
CA ARG A 150 -8.40 -7.47 14.39
C ARG A 150 -8.31 -8.60 13.36
N GLN A 151 -9.43 -9.21 13.00
CA GLN A 151 -9.48 -10.30 12.01
C GLN A 151 -9.09 -9.83 10.60
N THR A 152 -9.58 -8.66 10.17
CA THR A 152 -9.24 -8.09 8.85
C THR A 152 -7.76 -7.70 8.78
N PHE A 153 -7.19 -7.15 9.85
CA PHE A 153 -5.75 -6.91 9.91
C PHE A 153 -4.93 -8.20 9.90
N GLN A 154 -5.33 -9.21 10.67
CA GLN A 154 -4.66 -10.52 10.64
C GLN A 154 -4.70 -11.13 9.23
N ALA A 155 -5.83 -11.03 8.53
CA ALA A 155 -5.96 -11.50 7.15
C ALA A 155 -5.07 -10.70 6.18
N LEU A 156 -5.02 -9.37 6.31
CA LEU A 156 -4.14 -8.51 5.51
C LEU A 156 -2.66 -8.85 5.72
N GLU A 157 -2.22 -8.95 6.99
CA GLU A 157 -0.84 -9.30 7.33
C GLU A 157 -0.47 -10.71 6.83
N ALA A 158 -1.38 -11.68 6.96
CA ALA A 158 -1.18 -13.03 6.42
C ALA A 158 -1.02 -13.01 4.88
N ALA A 159 -1.89 -12.28 4.18
CA ALA A 159 -1.81 -12.16 2.72
C ALA A 159 -0.51 -11.50 2.25
N ILE A 160 -0.05 -10.44 2.94
CA ILE A 160 1.22 -9.78 2.65
C ILE A 160 2.41 -10.70 2.93
N THR A 161 2.38 -11.43 4.05
CA THR A 161 3.42 -12.39 4.40
C THR A 161 3.54 -13.50 3.36
N VAL A 162 2.41 -14.07 2.91
CA VAL A 162 2.39 -15.08 1.85
C VAL A 162 2.92 -14.53 0.53
N ALA A 163 2.56 -13.30 0.16
CA ALA A 163 3.11 -12.65 -1.04
C ALA A 163 4.64 -12.51 -0.99
N ASN A 164 5.19 -12.11 0.17
CA ASN A 164 6.64 -12.00 0.38
C ASN A 164 7.35 -13.36 0.37
N LEU A 165 6.75 -14.40 0.94
CA LEU A 165 7.30 -15.77 0.93
C LEU A 165 7.38 -16.36 -0.49
N ILE A 166 6.34 -16.16 -1.31
CA ILE A 166 6.37 -16.60 -2.72
C ILE A 166 7.49 -15.89 -3.50
N THR A 167 7.76 -14.62 -3.17
CA THR A 167 8.84 -13.84 -3.78
C THR A 167 10.23 -14.34 -3.37
N LEU A 168 10.38 -14.87 -2.14
CA LEU A 168 11.66 -15.41 -1.63
C LEU A 168 11.93 -16.86 -2.07
N CYS A 169 10.89 -17.68 -2.28
CA CYS A 169 11.05 -19.08 -2.72
C CYS A 169 11.41 -19.24 -4.21
N THR A 170 11.79 -18.17 -4.92
CA THR A 170 12.21 -18.21 -6.33
C THR A 170 13.70 -17.92 -6.56
N ILE A 171 14.50 -17.84 -5.48
CA ILE A 171 15.97 -17.90 -5.57
C ILE A 171 16.45 -19.25 -5.01
N MET A 172 16.39 -20.28 -5.86
CA MET A 172 17.24 -21.47 -5.80
C MET A 172 17.47 -21.97 -7.22
#